data_AF-A0A1L5P2D1-F1
#
_entry.id   AF-A0A1L5P2D1-F1
#
_cell.length_a   1.000
_cell.length_b   1.000
_cell.length_c   1.000
_cell.angle_alpha   90.00
_cell.angle_beta   90.00
_cell.angle_gamma   90.00
#
_symmetry.space_group_name_H-M   'P 1'
#
loop_
_entity.id
_entity.type
_entity.pdbx_description
1 polymer ?
#
loop_
_entity_poly.entity_id
_entity_poly.type
_entity_poly.pdbx_seq_one_letter_code
_entity_poly.pdbx_strand_id
1 'polypeptide(L)'
;MNVHVTGAWTEERTRHAAKLWRDGLTASQIAAALGGISRNAVIGKATRNPDLFAPRRGVAPRIARPANVKQHAPKPKATAAIFRAPPKRVAAPPVTAPERPHGLFRHRDLSIDGATPIAFALIDRLQCSWPLTDFEDGDGPDMPCCGRPRRGGLAPDSAYCAEHAAVSRGAA
;
A
#
# COMPACT_ATOMS: atom_id res chain seq x y z
N MET A 1 -9.02 -31.80 -10.33
CA MET A 1 -9.95 -31.01 -9.49
C MET A 1 -9.81 -29.54 -9.88
N ASN A 2 -10.83 -28.94 -10.52
CA ASN A 2 -10.78 -27.51 -10.86
C ASN A 2 -11.05 -26.68 -9.62
N VAL A 3 -10.02 -25.98 -9.15
CA VAL A 3 -10.10 -25.03 -8.03
C VAL A 3 -10.85 -23.80 -8.52
N HIS A 4 -12.16 -23.74 -8.27
CA HIS A 4 -12.93 -22.50 -8.45
C HIS A 4 -12.54 -21.54 -7.32
N VAL A 5 -11.55 -20.68 -7.57
CA VAL A 5 -11.20 -19.61 -6.64
C VAL A 5 -12.36 -18.61 -6.60
N THR A 6 -13.10 -18.63 -5.50
CA THR A 6 -14.26 -17.79 -5.20
C THR A 6 -13.82 -16.35 -4.93
N GLY A 7 -13.45 -15.63 -5.99
CA GLY A 7 -13.09 -14.20 -5.92
C GLY A 7 -11.93 -13.80 -6.81
N ALA A 8 -11.25 -14.74 -7.47
CA ALA A 8 -10.19 -14.41 -8.41
C ALA A 8 -10.77 -13.84 -9.71
N TRP A 9 -10.10 -12.80 -10.22
CA TRP A 9 -10.32 -12.27 -11.57
C TRP A 9 -9.71 -13.21 -12.59
N THR A 10 -10.49 -14.16 -13.08
CA THR A 10 -10.10 -14.97 -14.24
C THR A 10 -10.32 -14.20 -15.55
N GLU A 11 -9.68 -14.64 -16.62
CA GLU A 11 -9.84 -14.05 -17.95
C GLU A 11 -11.30 -14.13 -18.42
N GLU A 12 -11.95 -15.28 -18.22
CA GLU A 12 -13.37 -15.48 -18.54
C GLU A 12 -14.29 -14.50 -17.79
N ARG A 13 -14.07 -14.31 -16.48
CA ARG A 13 -14.84 -13.37 -15.67
C ARG A 13 -14.58 -11.92 -16.08
N THR A 14 -13.35 -11.60 -16.47
CA THR A 14 -12.98 -10.26 -16.95
C THR A 14 -13.68 -9.96 -18.27
N ARG A 15 -13.71 -10.92 -19.22
CA ARG A 15 -14.44 -10.78 -20.50
C ARG A 15 -15.94 -10.65 -20.28
N HIS A 16 -16.52 -11.45 -19.40
CA HIS A 16 -17.94 -11.35 -19.06
C HIS A 16 -18.27 -10.00 -18.42
N ALA A 17 -17.45 -9.54 -17.46
CA ALA A 17 -17.58 -8.21 -16.86
C ALA A 17 -17.49 -7.08 -17.90
N ALA A 18 -16.55 -7.18 -18.84
CA ALA A 18 -16.37 -6.20 -19.91
C ALA A 18 -17.57 -6.18 -20.89
N LYS A 19 -18.17 -7.34 -21.18
CA LYS A 19 -19.41 -7.42 -21.95
C LYS A 19 -20.55 -6.68 -21.25
N LEU A 20 -20.82 -7.02 -19.99
CA LEU A 20 -21.87 -6.35 -19.21
C LEU A 20 -21.60 -4.85 -19.03
N TRP A 21 -20.33 -4.44 -18.97
CA TRP A 21 -19.95 -3.04 -18.90
C TRP A 21 -20.33 -2.26 -20.18
N ARG A 22 -20.08 -2.86 -21.35
CA ARG A 22 -20.48 -2.32 -22.67
C ARG A 22 -21.99 -2.31 -22.84
N ASP A 23 -22.68 -3.29 -22.28
CA ASP A 23 -24.15 -3.34 -22.21
C ASP A 23 -24.74 -2.27 -21.27
N GLY A 24 -23.90 -1.48 -20.60
CA GLY A 24 -24.30 -0.33 -19.79
C GLY A 24 -24.59 -0.64 -18.32
N LEU A 25 -24.38 -1.89 -17.85
CA LEU A 25 -24.70 -2.27 -16.47
C LEU A 25 -23.80 -1.58 -15.46
N THR A 26 -24.38 -1.09 -14.36
CA THR A 26 -23.59 -0.48 -13.27
C THR A 26 -22.68 -1.48 -12.58
N ALA A 27 -21.60 -1.00 -11.93
CA ALA A 27 -20.66 -1.88 -11.24
C ALA A 27 -21.32 -2.78 -10.17
N SER A 28 -22.39 -2.31 -9.53
CA SER A 28 -23.15 -3.11 -8.55
C SER A 28 -23.92 -4.24 -9.22
N GLN A 29 -24.50 -3.99 -10.40
CA GLN A 29 -25.22 -5.01 -11.17
C GLN A 29 -24.25 -6.05 -11.75
N ILE A 30 -23.09 -5.62 -12.23
CA ILE A 30 -22.02 -6.52 -12.70
C ILE A 30 -21.51 -7.40 -11.56
N ALA A 31 -21.30 -6.83 -10.37
CA ALA A 31 -20.92 -7.58 -9.17
C ALA A 31 -21.97 -8.65 -8.81
N ALA A 32 -23.26 -8.31 -8.87
CA ALA A 32 -24.35 -9.25 -8.63
C ALA A 32 -24.39 -10.38 -9.68
N ALA A 33 -24.18 -10.05 -10.96
CA ALA A 33 -24.17 -11.03 -12.05
C ALA A 33 -22.98 -11.99 -12.01
N LEU A 34 -21.81 -11.51 -11.55
CA LEU A 34 -20.60 -12.34 -11.48
C LEU A 34 -20.54 -13.18 -10.20
N GLY A 35 -21.15 -12.75 -9.10
CA GLY A 35 -21.18 -13.44 -7.81
C GLY A 35 -19.82 -13.51 -7.09
N GLY A 36 -19.75 -13.20 -5.79
CA GLY A 36 -18.48 -13.27 -5.04
C GLY A 36 -17.42 -12.23 -5.45
N ILE A 37 -17.77 -11.23 -6.25
CA ILE A 37 -16.95 -10.06 -6.56
C ILE A 37 -17.71 -8.82 -6.09
N SER A 38 -17.06 -7.94 -5.32
CA SER A 38 -17.71 -6.73 -4.80
C SER A 38 -17.79 -5.61 -5.85
N ARG A 39 -18.71 -4.66 -5.68
CA ARG A 39 -18.81 -3.45 -6.52
C ARG A 39 -17.47 -2.74 -6.65
N ASN A 40 -16.74 -2.61 -5.54
CA ASN A 40 -15.44 -1.91 -5.52
C ASN A 40 -14.37 -2.69 -6.29
N ALA A 41 -14.42 -4.02 -6.29
CA ALA A 41 -13.54 -4.83 -7.11
C ALA A 41 -13.79 -4.59 -8.60
N VAL A 42 -15.06 -4.49 -9.04
CA VAL A 42 -15.41 -4.16 -10.43
C VAL A 42 -14.94 -2.75 -10.82
N ILE A 43 -15.15 -1.75 -9.96
CA ILE A 43 -14.67 -0.38 -10.19
C ILE A 43 -13.14 -0.37 -10.30
N GLY A 44 -12.44 -1.06 -9.40
CA GLY A 44 -11.00 -1.17 -9.43
C GLY A 44 -10.50 -1.83 -10.71
N LYS A 45 -11.15 -2.91 -11.15
CA LYS A 45 -10.79 -3.60 -12.40
C LYS A 45 -11.01 -2.67 -13.60
N ALA A 46 -12.13 -1.97 -13.68
CA ALA A 46 -12.42 -1.01 -14.74
C ALA A 46 -11.43 0.15 -14.78
N THR A 47 -11.07 0.71 -13.63
CA THR A 47 -10.11 1.83 -13.52
C THR A 47 -8.72 1.44 -14.02
N ARG A 48 -8.31 0.18 -13.80
CA ARG A 48 -6.99 -0.34 -14.23
C ARG A 48 -6.95 -0.84 -15.68
N ASN A 49 -8.11 -1.09 -16.30
CA ASN A 49 -8.22 -1.68 -17.64
C ASN A 49 -9.19 -0.84 -18.50
N PRO A 50 -8.83 0.42 -18.83
CA PRO A 50 -9.71 1.34 -19.56
C PRO A 50 -9.99 0.91 -21.00
N ASP A 51 -9.13 0.06 -21.57
CA ASP A 51 -9.27 -0.61 -22.85
C ASP A 51 -10.45 -1.59 -22.87
N LEU A 52 -10.59 -2.40 -21.81
CA LEU A 52 -11.70 -3.34 -21.66
C LEU A 52 -12.96 -2.69 -21.10
N PHE A 53 -12.79 -1.65 -20.27
CA PHE A 53 -13.86 -0.96 -19.56
C PHE A 53 -13.84 0.53 -19.91
N ALA A 54 -14.33 0.85 -21.11
CA ALA A 54 -14.37 2.22 -21.61
C ALA A 54 -15.02 3.19 -20.59
N PRO A 55 -14.44 4.39 -20.38
CA PRO A 55 -14.98 5.38 -19.47
C PRO A 55 -16.42 5.71 -19.83
N ARG A 56 -17.32 5.68 -18.85
CA ARG A 56 -18.68 6.15 -19.05
C ARG A 56 -18.67 7.67 -19.17
N ARG A 57 -18.99 8.18 -20.36
CA ARG A 57 -19.20 9.62 -20.56
C ARG A 57 -20.30 10.08 -19.60
N GLY A 58 -20.00 11.07 -18.75
CA GLY A 58 -20.99 11.66 -17.83
C GLY A 58 -20.75 11.39 -16.34
N VAL A 59 -19.74 10.62 -15.93
CA VAL A 59 -19.28 10.69 -14.54
C VAL A 59 -18.42 11.94 -14.39
N ALA A 60 -19.07 13.07 -14.10
CA ALA A 60 -18.38 14.29 -13.73
C ALA A 60 -17.37 13.97 -12.61
N PRO A 61 -16.15 14.56 -12.63
CA PRO A 61 -15.25 14.45 -11.50
C PRO A 61 -16.03 14.84 -10.25
N ARG A 62 -15.92 14.02 -9.20
CA ARG A 62 -16.66 14.18 -7.95
C ARG A 62 -16.34 15.57 -7.40
N ILE A 63 -17.22 16.54 -7.69
CA ILE A 63 -17.18 17.87 -7.07
C ILE A 63 -17.25 17.58 -5.57
N ALA A 64 -16.25 18.05 -4.83
CA ALA A 64 -16.18 17.87 -3.39
C ALA A 64 -17.50 18.36 -2.79
N ARG A 65 -18.30 17.41 -2.28
CA ARG A 65 -19.55 17.71 -1.61
C ARG A 65 -19.18 18.55 -0.38
N PRO A 66 -19.68 19.79 -0.23
CA PRO A 66 -19.42 20.57 0.96
C PRO A 66 -19.98 19.78 2.16
N ALA A 67 -19.12 19.56 3.15
CA ALA A 67 -19.52 18.91 4.39
C ALA A 67 -20.57 19.80 5.07
N ASN A 68 -21.79 19.28 5.22
CA ASN A 68 -22.81 19.91 6.04
C ASN A 68 -22.41 19.71 7.51
N VAL A 69 -21.67 20.68 8.06
CA VAL A 69 -21.23 20.69 9.45
C VAL A 69 -22.36 21.27 10.29
N LYS A 70 -23.07 20.41 11.03
CA LYS A 70 -23.93 20.86 12.13
C LYS A 70 -23.06 21.61 13.15
N GLN A 71 -23.43 22.85 13.42
CA GLN A 71 -22.72 23.75 14.33
C GLN A 71 -22.68 23.16 15.75
N HIS A 72 -21.49 22.85 16.24
CA HIS A 72 -21.23 22.68 17.68
C HIS A 72 -20.70 24.00 18.23
N ALA A 73 -21.20 24.40 19.41
CA ALA A 73 -20.87 25.64 20.11
C ALA A 73 -19.37 25.79 20.37
N PRO A 74 -18.83 27.03 20.38
CA PRO A 74 -17.39 27.28 20.33
C PRO A 74 -16.74 27.08 21.71
N LYS A 75 -15.69 26.23 21.76
CA LYS A 75 -14.68 26.25 22.83
C LYS A 75 -13.57 27.27 22.48
N PRO A 76 -12.89 27.86 23.49
CA PRO A 76 -12.03 29.03 23.31
C PRO A 76 -10.82 28.72 22.41
N LYS A 77 -10.48 29.70 21.57
CA LYS A 77 -9.46 29.63 20.52
C LYS A 77 -8.08 29.53 21.14
N ALA A 78 -7.46 28.35 21.08
CA ALA A 78 -6.01 28.27 21.03
C ALA A 78 -5.55 28.99 19.76
N THR A 79 -4.59 29.92 19.90
CA THR A 79 -3.92 30.60 18.80
C THR A 79 -3.52 29.58 17.75
N ALA A 80 -4.19 29.63 16.60
CA ALA A 80 -3.89 28.79 15.47
C ALA A 80 -2.47 29.15 15.00
N ALA A 81 -1.52 28.24 15.27
CA ALA A 81 -0.31 28.20 14.47
C ALA A 81 -0.76 28.18 13.01
N ILE A 82 -0.27 29.15 12.23
CA ILE A 82 -0.49 29.21 10.79
C ILE A 82 0.16 27.96 10.23
N PHE A 83 -0.61 26.87 10.10
CA PHE A 83 -0.18 25.73 9.33
C PHE A 83 -0.10 26.20 7.89
N ARG A 84 1.13 26.53 7.47
CA ARG A 84 1.46 26.64 6.04
C ARG A 84 0.99 25.35 5.40
N ALA A 85 0.10 25.48 4.42
CA ALA A 85 -0.27 24.36 3.57
C ALA A 85 1.04 23.72 3.07
N PRO A 86 1.18 22.38 3.14
CA PRO A 86 2.34 21.72 2.57
C PRO A 86 2.45 22.15 1.10
N PRO A 87 3.64 22.52 0.61
CA PRO A 87 3.79 22.87 -0.79
C PRO A 87 3.23 21.72 -1.62
N LYS A 88 2.40 22.06 -2.63
CA LYS A 88 1.98 21.09 -3.65
C LYS A 88 3.25 20.35 -4.07
N ARG A 89 3.29 19.04 -3.79
CA ARG A 89 4.40 18.19 -4.17
C ARG A 89 4.52 18.32 -5.68
N VAL A 90 5.51 19.09 -6.14
CA VAL A 90 5.89 19.10 -7.56
C VAL A 90 6.13 17.64 -7.88
N ALA A 91 5.48 17.13 -8.92
CA ALA A 91 5.74 15.79 -9.39
C ALA A 91 7.26 15.69 -9.54
N ALA A 92 7.89 14.88 -8.68
CA ALA A 92 9.31 14.62 -8.83
C ALA A 92 9.52 14.20 -10.29
N PRO A 93 10.58 14.65 -10.96
CA PRO A 93 10.95 14.06 -12.24
C PRO A 93 10.91 12.54 -12.06
N PRO A 94 10.50 11.77 -13.08
CA PRO A 94 10.51 10.32 -12.98
C PRO A 94 11.92 9.92 -12.57
N VAL A 95 12.09 9.64 -11.28
CA VAL A 95 13.27 8.99 -10.76
C VAL A 95 13.15 7.65 -11.44
N THR A 96 13.98 7.42 -12.45
CA THR A 96 14.36 6.07 -12.83
C THR A 96 14.78 5.45 -11.53
N ALA A 97 13.87 4.67 -10.93
CA ALA A 97 14.23 3.81 -9.83
C ALA A 97 15.45 3.05 -10.37
N PRO A 98 16.64 3.17 -9.74
CA PRO A 98 17.75 2.36 -10.16
C PRO A 98 17.21 0.93 -10.23
N GLU A 99 17.45 0.27 -11.36
CA GLU A 99 17.06 -1.12 -11.51
C GLU A 99 17.64 -1.83 -10.29
N ARG A 100 16.76 -2.26 -9.38
CA ARG A 100 17.21 -2.94 -8.18
C ARG A 100 17.98 -4.14 -8.72
N PRO A 101 19.27 -4.30 -8.40
CA PRO A 101 20.02 -5.44 -8.89
C PRO A 101 19.21 -6.68 -8.51
N HIS A 102 18.65 -7.33 -9.52
CA HIS A 102 17.94 -8.58 -9.34
C HIS A 102 18.97 -9.56 -8.78
N GLY A 103 18.85 -9.87 -7.49
CA GLY A 103 19.60 -10.96 -6.86
C GLY A 103 20.77 -10.63 -5.93
N LEU A 104 20.99 -9.39 -5.45
CA LEU A 104 22.10 -9.14 -4.50
C LEU A 104 21.77 -8.25 -3.29
N PHE A 105 20.51 -7.89 -3.05
CA PHE A 105 20.17 -7.29 -1.76
C PHE A 105 19.99 -8.40 -0.72
N ARG A 106 21.11 -8.85 -0.17
CA ARG A 106 21.18 -9.92 0.83
C ARG A 106 20.87 -9.34 2.20
N HIS A 107 19.64 -9.50 2.65
CA HIS A 107 19.18 -8.99 3.94
C HIS A 107 19.98 -9.59 5.11
N ARG A 108 20.41 -10.85 4.95
CA ARG A 108 21.23 -11.58 5.91
C ARG A 108 22.62 -10.96 6.12
N ASP A 109 23.21 -10.39 5.08
CA ASP A 109 24.58 -9.84 5.13
C ASP A 109 24.64 -8.50 5.88
N LEU A 110 23.49 -7.92 6.19
CA LEU A 110 23.34 -6.65 6.90
C LEU A 110 23.06 -6.86 8.39
N SER A 111 23.44 -8.00 8.95
CA SER A 111 23.42 -8.20 10.40
C SER A 111 24.37 -7.21 11.08
N ILE A 112 23.96 -6.65 12.22
CA ILE A 112 24.76 -5.66 12.96
C ILE A 112 25.26 -6.28 14.25
N ASP A 113 26.58 -6.21 14.49
CA ASP A 113 27.26 -6.84 15.63
C ASP A 113 26.66 -6.47 16.99
N GLY A 114 26.27 -7.47 17.76
CA GLY A 114 25.63 -7.29 19.08
C GLY A 114 24.11 -7.11 19.03
N ALA A 115 23.48 -7.23 17.86
CA ALA A 115 22.03 -7.44 17.78
C ALA A 115 21.71 -8.89 18.18
N THR A 116 20.72 -9.09 19.06
CA THR A 116 20.15 -10.41 19.31
C THR A 116 18.92 -10.58 18.41
N PRO A 117 18.96 -11.50 17.42
CA PRO A 117 17.83 -11.69 16.54
C PRO A 117 16.59 -12.14 17.31
N ILE A 118 15.45 -11.62 16.91
CA ILE A 118 14.13 -11.96 17.46
C ILE A 118 13.23 -12.46 16.33
N ALA A 119 12.41 -13.46 16.60
CA ALA A 119 11.43 -13.95 15.64
C ALA A 119 10.44 -12.84 15.25
N PHE A 120 10.05 -12.77 13.98
CA PHE A 120 9.12 -11.77 13.46
C PHE A 120 7.82 -11.70 14.27
N ALA A 121 7.28 -12.84 14.71
CA ALA A 121 6.07 -12.92 15.51
C ALA A 121 6.21 -12.35 16.93
N LEU A 122 7.44 -12.21 17.43
CA LEU A 122 7.73 -11.76 18.80
C LEU A 122 8.22 -10.30 18.86
N ILE A 123 8.42 -9.64 17.71
CA ILE A 123 8.85 -8.25 17.64
C ILE A 123 7.82 -7.31 18.25
N ASP A 124 8.26 -6.44 19.16
CA ASP A 124 7.48 -5.29 19.59
C ASP A 124 7.60 -4.11 18.61
N ARG A 125 6.61 -3.21 18.62
CA ARG A 125 6.57 -2.01 17.77
C ARG A 125 7.78 -1.11 17.92
N LEU A 126 8.49 -1.16 19.04
CA LEU A 126 9.70 -0.36 19.28
C LEU A 126 10.99 -1.07 18.88
N GLN A 127 10.93 -2.23 18.23
CA GLN A 127 12.09 -3.00 17.81
C GLN A 127 12.23 -3.06 16.28
N CYS A 128 13.48 -3.12 15.80
CA CYS A 128 13.83 -3.13 14.40
C CYS A 128 13.33 -4.42 13.74
N SER A 129 12.44 -4.28 12.76
CA SER A 129 11.87 -5.40 12.02
C SER A 129 12.64 -5.73 10.73
N TRP A 130 13.95 -5.42 10.69
CA TRP A 130 14.79 -5.75 9.53
C TRP A 130 14.99 -7.27 9.47
N PRO A 131 14.59 -7.96 8.39
CA PRO A 131 14.77 -9.40 8.28
C PRO A 131 16.26 -9.73 8.14
N LEU A 132 16.72 -10.78 8.82
CA LEU A 132 18.09 -11.30 8.74
C LEU A 132 18.17 -12.59 7.90
N THR A 133 17.13 -12.85 7.13
CA THR A 133 17.04 -13.88 6.11
C THR A 133 16.74 -13.22 4.78
N ASP A 134 17.20 -13.85 3.71
CA ASP A 134 16.76 -13.46 2.38
C ASP A 134 15.30 -13.94 2.17
N PHE A 135 14.53 -13.23 1.35
CA PHE A 135 13.13 -13.57 1.07
C PHE A 135 12.96 -15.01 0.55
N GLU A 136 13.97 -15.54 -0.12
CA GLU A 136 13.98 -16.90 -0.68
C GLU A 136 14.16 -17.98 0.39
N ASP A 137 14.78 -17.64 1.51
CA ASP A 137 15.13 -18.59 2.57
C ASP A 137 14.00 -18.81 3.59
N GLY A 138 12.97 -17.96 3.57
CA GLY A 138 11.75 -18.16 4.35
C GLY A 138 11.13 -16.87 4.87
N ASP A 139 9.89 -16.62 4.45
CA ASP A 139 8.99 -15.63 5.03
C ASP A 139 8.04 -16.34 6.00
N GLY A 140 8.08 -16.00 7.29
CA GLY A 140 7.26 -16.67 8.31
C GLY A 140 7.34 -16.03 9.70
N PRO A 141 6.52 -16.51 10.65
CA PRO A 141 6.50 -15.98 12.02
C PRO A 141 7.83 -16.12 12.75
N ASP A 142 8.61 -17.16 12.43
CA ASP A 142 9.90 -17.45 13.05
C ASP A 142 11.08 -16.76 12.35
N MET A 143 10.81 -15.98 11.30
CA MET A 143 11.83 -15.27 10.54
C MET A 143 12.65 -14.35 11.48
N PRO A 144 13.98 -14.55 11.60
CA PRO A 144 14.78 -13.76 12.51
C PRO A 144 14.91 -12.33 12.00
N CYS A 145 14.70 -11.39 12.88
CA CYS A 145 14.80 -9.96 12.61
C CYS A 145 15.77 -9.29 13.59
N CYS A 146 16.29 -8.13 13.22
CA CYS A 146 17.32 -7.40 13.97
C CYS A 146 17.00 -7.18 15.47
N GLY A 147 15.77 -6.80 15.82
CA GLY A 147 15.35 -6.68 17.23
C GLY A 147 15.89 -5.49 18.04
N ARG A 148 16.86 -4.73 17.50
CA ARG A 148 17.39 -3.52 18.16
C ARG A 148 16.31 -2.46 18.38
N PRO A 149 16.41 -1.64 19.43
CA PRO A 149 15.48 -0.53 19.64
C PRO A 149 15.42 0.44 18.45
N ARG A 150 14.21 0.82 18.02
CA ARG A 150 13.95 1.81 16.96
C ARG A 150 14.24 3.27 17.36
N ARG A 151 15.12 3.53 18.33
CA ARG A 151 15.24 4.87 18.93
C ARG A 151 16.31 5.75 18.27
N GLY A 152 15.88 6.89 17.71
CA GLY A 152 16.62 8.16 17.75
C GLY A 152 16.84 8.90 16.42
N GLY A 153 16.13 10.02 16.24
CA GLY A 153 16.52 11.19 15.43
C GLY A 153 16.50 11.06 13.90
N LEU A 154 17.26 10.10 13.34
CA LEU A 154 17.48 9.99 11.90
C LEU A 154 16.34 9.29 11.14
N ALA A 155 15.49 8.56 11.85
CA ALA A 155 14.43 7.75 11.24
C ALA A 155 13.18 7.57 12.13
N PRO A 156 12.53 8.65 12.62
CA PRO A 156 11.38 8.57 13.51
C PRO A 156 10.15 7.88 12.87
N ASP A 157 10.13 7.75 11.55
CA ASP A 157 9.10 7.12 10.73
C ASP A 157 9.45 5.69 10.27
N SER A 158 10.65 5.18 10.59
CA SER A 158 11.13 3.89 10.07
C SER A 158 10.78 2.72 10.97
N ALA A 159 10.42 1.58 10.38
CA ALA A 159 10.27 0.27 11.04
C ALA A 159 11.60 -0.31 11.57
N TYR A 160 12.72 0.35 11.28
CA TYR A 160 14.06 -0.15 11.51
C TYR A 160 14.86 0.73 12.48
N CYS A 161 15.96 0.20 13.02
CA CYS A 161 16.96 1.01 13.74
C CYS A 161 17.65 2.00 12.79
N ALA A 162 18.46 2.93 13.30
CA ALA A 162 19.05 4.00 12.50
C ALA A 162 19.89 3.45 11.32
N GLU A 163 20.64 2.38 11.55
CA GLU A 163 21.51 1.73 10.56
C GLU A 163 20.68 1.08 9.46
N HIS A 164 19.74 0.20 9.81
CA HIS A 164 18.85 -0.44 8.84
C HIS A 164 17.91 0.54 8.14
N ALA A 165 17.56 1.65 8.80
CA ALA A 165 16.82 2.72 8.16
C ALA A 165 17.65 3.41 7.07
N ALA A 166 18.96 3.64 7.29
CA ALA A 166 19.86 4.18 6.27
C ALA A 166 19.93 3.25 5.05
N VAL A 167 20.10 1.95 5.29
CA VAL A 167 20.13 0.95 4.21
C VAL A 167 18.79 0.91 3.45
N SER A 168 17.65 0.90 4.15
CA SER A 168 16.32 0.88 3.52
C SER A 168 16.06 2.05 2.57
N ARG A 169 16.74 3.18 2.80
CA ARG A 169 16.61 4.41 2.03
C ARG A 169 17.66 4.52 0.92
N GLY A 170 18.55 3.53 0.76
CA GLY A 170 19.62 3.53 -0.24
C GLY A 170 20.77 4.48 0.09
N ALA A 171 21.00 4.77 1.37
CA ALA A 171 22.10 5.62 1.84
C ALA A 171 23.38 4.84 2.18
N ALA A 172 23.44 3.56 1.79
CA ALA A 172 24.57 2.65 2.04
C ALA A 172 25.13 2.14 0.71
#